data_AF-X0SX25-F1
#
_entry.id   AF-X0SX25-F1
#
_cell.length_a   1.000
_cell.length_b   1.000
_cell.length_c   1.000
_cell.angle_alpha   90.00
_cell.angle_beta   90.00
_cell.angle_gamma   90.00
#
_symmetry.space_group_name_H-M   'P 1'
#
loop_
_entity.id
_entity.type
_entity.pdbx_description
1 polymer ?
#
loop_
_entity_poly.entity_id
_entity_poly.type
_entity_poly.pdbx_seq_one_letter_code
_entity_poly.pdbx_strand_id
1 'polypeptide(L)'
;ETQKVTSVITMPSELVLGFMYSLTDKLTLQLDFQWTEWSKIKTWEFISENTDEPGDSSQSMNFSWKDTLSFKLGAEFYLTDFIAFRAGYTNQQSSLSGDELGPLLLDLDRNTVSFGFGYEGPMFDIFDTDRRSGEFSLDLFFQYVFSDNRTSSLFGIPVSYRGDHWMAGIGVGFNF
;
A
#
# COMPACT_ATOMS: atom_id res chain seq x y z
N GLU A 1 -10.57 25.85 28.93
CA GLU A 1 -11.90 25.42 28.46
C GLU A 1 -11.73 24.40 27.35
N THR A 2 -12.63 23.43 27.21
CA THR A 2 -12.60 22.45 26.13
C THR A 2 -13.60 22.85 25.06
N GLN A 3 -13.12 23.21 23.87
CA GLN A 3 -13.95 23.50 22.70
C GLN A 3 -14.17 22.19 21.94
N LYS A 4 -15.43 21.87 21.63
CA LYS A 4 -15.77 20.71 20.79
C LYS A 4 -15.65 21.11 19.32
N VAL A 5 -14.98 20.28 18.53
CA VAL A 5 -14.73 20.49 17.11
C VAL A 5 -15.14 19.23 16.35
N THR A 6 -15.87 19.40 15.26
CA THR A 6 -16.25 18.33 14.35
C THR A 6 -15.60 18.58 12.98
N SER A 7 -15.13 17.51 12.32
CA SER A 7 -14.55 17.58 10.97
C SER A 7 -15.05 16.42 10.12
N VAL A 8 -15.28 16.67 8.83
CA VAL A 8 -15.68 15.66 7.85
C VAL A 8 -14.67 15.65 6.71
N ILE A 9 -14.26 14.46 6.28
CA ILE A 9 -13.37 14.26 5.15
C ILE A 9 -13.97 13.22 4.20
N THR A 10 -13.97 13.54 2.91
CA THR A 10 -14.43 12.62 1.85
C THR A 10 -13.27 11.72 1.45
N MET A 11 -13.48 10.41 1.46
CA MET A 11 -12.48 9.45 0.98
C MET A 11 -12.43 9.41 -0.55
N PRO A 12 -11.26 9.15 -1.16
CA PRO A 12 -11.15 9.07 -2.60
C PRO A 12 -11.90 7.86 -3.13
N SER A 13 -12.30 7.91 -4.41
CA SER A 13 -12.86 6.74 -5.09
C SER A 13 -11.73 5.98 -5.78
N GLU A 14 -11.82 4.66 -5.80
CA GLU A 14 -10.81 3.78 -6.40
C GLU A 14 -11.43 2.86 -7.44
N LEU A 15 -10.73 2.67 -8.56
CA LEU A 15 -11.05 1.69 -9.59
C LEU A 15 -9.84 0.78 -9.79
N VAL A 16 -10.03 -0.53 -9.63
CA VAL A 16 -8.97 -1.54 -9.80
C VAL A 16 -9.38 -2.52 -10.88
N LEU A 17 -8.47 -2.76 -11.84
CA LEU A 17 -8.61 -3.74 -12.89
C LEU A 17 -7.44 -4.73 -12.81
N GLY A 18 -7.75 -5.98 -12.52
CA GLY A 18 -6.78 -7.06 -12.40
C GLY A 18 -6.92 -8.07 -13.54
N PHE A 19 -5.78 -8.49 -14.09
CA PHE A 19 -5.67 -9.51 -15.12
C PHE A 19 -4.70 -10.58 -14.64
N MET A 20 -5.14 -11.83 -14.68
CA MET A 20 -4.32 -12.99 -14.35
C MET A 20 -4.29 -13.93 -15.54
N TYR A 21 -3.09 -14.42 -15.87
CA TYR A 21 -2.90 -15.34 -16.98
C TYR A 21 -1.86 -16.41 -16.63
N SER A 22 -2.26 -17.68 -16.68
CA SER A 22 -1.37 -18.82 -16.50
C SER A 22 -0.67 -19.12 -17.83
N LEU A 23 0.63 -18.82 -17.92
CA LEU A 23 1.44 -19.09 -19.12
C LEU A 23 1.72 -20.58 -19.26
N THR A 24 1.88 -21.27 -18.14
CA THR A 24 2.07 -22.72 -18.05
C THR A 24 1.37 -23.24 -16.79
N ASP A 25 1.33 -24.56 -16.60
CA ASP A 25 0.81 -25.17 -15.38
C ASP A 25 1.60 -24.78 -14.11
N LYS A 26 2.79 -24.20 -14.28
CA LYS A 26 3.70 -23.81 -13.20
C LYS A 26 3.93 -22.31 -13.08
N LEU A 27 3.53 -21.50 -14.07
CA LEU A 27 3.83 -20.07 -14.10
C LEU A 27 2.57 -19.26 -14.39
N THR A 28 2.22 -18.40 -13.45
CA THR A 28 1.10 -17.46 -13.55
C THR A 28 1.62 -16.04 -13.46
N LEU A 29 1.16 -15.18 -14.36
CA LEU A 29 1.42 -13.75 -14.34
C LEU A 29 0.17 -13.00 -13.90
N GLN A 30 0.39 -11.89 -13.20
CA GLN A 30 -0.64 -11.02 -12.66
C GLN A 30 -0.31 -9.58 -13.01
N LEU A 31 -1.31 -8.82 -13.44
CA LEU A 31 -1.22 -7.43 -13.82
C LEU A 31 -2.38 -6.67 -13.22
N ASP A 32 -2.12 -5.65 -12.42
CA ASP A 32 -3.15 -4.79 -11.87
C ASP A 32 -2.92 -3.32 -12.24
N PHE A 33 -4.01 -2.67 -12.62
CA PHE A 33 -4.08 -1.24 -12.82
C PHE A 33 -5.05 -0.66 -11.81
N GLN A 34 -4.59 0.32 -11.02
CA GLN A 34 -5.39 1.00 -10.02
C GLN A 34 -5.39 2.49 -10.30
N TRP A 35 -6.57 3.07 -10.46
CA TRP A 35 -6.78 4.51 -10.53
C TRP A 35 -7.44 4.99 -9.25
N THR A 36 -6.92 6.06 -8.66
CA THR A 36 -7.44 6.65 -7.41
C THR A 36 -7.74 8.12 -7.62
N GLU A 37 -8.99 8.51 -7.38
CA GLU A 37 -9.52 9.86 -7.59
C GLU A 37 -9.28 10.75 -6.37
N TRP A 38 -8.02 11.09 -6.11
CA TRP A 38 -7.63 11.96 -4.99
C TRP A 38 -8.12 13.41 -5.17
N SER A 39 -8.42 13.84 -6.39
CA SER A 39 -8.95 15.19 -6.67
C SER A 39 -10.30 15.49 -6.03
N LYS A 40 -11.00 14.47 -5.51
CA LYS A 40 -12.21 14.63 -4.68
C LYS A 40 -11.93 15.25 -3.31
N ILE A 41 -10.71 15.11 -2.79
CA ILE A 41 -10.32 15.70 -1.51
C ILE A 41 -9.88 17.14 -1.78
N LYS A 42 -10.82 18.08 -1.67
CA LYS A 42 -10.59 19.50 -1.97
C LYS A 42 -10.43 20.37 -0.74
N THR A 43 -11.24 20.13 0.28
CA THR A 43 -11.26 20.95 1.49
C THR A 43 -11.55 20.07 2.69
N TRP A 44 -10.74 20.23 3.74
CA TRP A 44 -11.02 19.67 5.05
C TRP A 44 -11.39 20.81 6.00
N GLU A 45 -12.65 20.80 6.43
CA GLU A 45 -13.22 21.84 7.29
C GLU A 45 -13.32 21.35 8.73
N PHE A 46 -12.85 22.20 9.65
CA PHE A 46 -12.99 22.05 11.09
C PHE A 46 -14.01 23.08 11.56
N ILE A 47 -15.12 22.60 12.10
CA ILE A 47 -16.23 23.44 12.58
C ILE A 47 -16.25 23.37 14.10
N SER A 48 -16.15 24.54 14.74
CA SER A 48 -16.31 24.66 16.19
C SER A 48 -17.78 24.60 16.57
N GLU A 49 -18.12 23.83 17.60
CA GLU A 49 -19.51 23.71 18.08
C GLU A 49 -19.92 24.87 19.01
N ASN A 50 -18.96 25.69 19.48
CA ASN A 50 -19.23 26.85 20.33
C ASN A 50 -19.10 28.15 19.50
N THR A 51 -20.24 28.68 19.05
CA THR A 51 -20.35 29.89 18.20
C THR A 51 -20.46 31.21 18.98
N ASP A 52 -20.31 31.19 20.31
CA ASP A 52 -20.55 32.35 21.18
C ASP A 52 -19.37 33.36 21.24
N GLU A 53 -18.20 33.01 20.67
CA GLU A 53 -17.08 33.95 20.53
C GLU A 53 -16.94 34.47 19.08
N PRO A 54 -16.91 35.80 18.86
CA PRO A 54 -16.76 36.38 17.53
C PRO A 54 -15.32 36.18 17.02
N GLY A 55 -15.12 35.15 16.19
CA GLY A 55 -13.85 34.89 15.50
C GLY A 55 -13.55 33.41 15.20
N ASP A 56 -14.32 32.48 15.77
CA ASP A 56 -13.85 31.10 15.97
C ASP A 56 -14.70 30.02 15.26
N SER A 57 -15.37 30.38 14.16
CA SER A 57 -16.44 29.53 13.60
C SER A 57 -15.97 28.41 12.65
N SER A 58 -14.84 28.57 11.95
CA SER A 58 -14.32 27.50 11.08
C SER A 58 -12.87 27.72 10.63
N GLN A 59 -12.08 26.64 10.63
CA GLN A 59 -10.79 26.59 9.94
C GLN A 59 -10.90 25.60 8.79
N SER A 60 -10.35 25.93 7.63
CA SER A 60 -10.33 25.02 6.48
C SER A 60 -8.93 24.89 5.90
N MET A 61 -8.57 23.66 5.54
CA MET A 61 -7.36 23.36 4.80
C MET A 61 -7.76 22.92 3.40
N ASN A 62 -7.26 23.63 2.38
CA ASN A 62 -7.48 23.26 0.98
C ASN A 62 -6.40 22.29 0.53
N PHE A 63 -6.82 21.24 -0.17
CA PHE A 63 -5.97 20.24 -0.81
C PHE A 63 -6.18 20.29 -2.31
N SER A 64 -5.12 20.24 -3.09
CA SER A 64 -5.10 20.21 -4.56
C SER A 64 -4.42 18.94 -5.07
N TRP A 65 -4.83 17.82 -4.48
CA TRP A 65 -4.31 16.50 -4.82
C TRP A 65 -4.76 16.08 -6.23
N LYS A 66 -3.85 15.45 -6.97
CA LYS A 66 -4.10 14.94 -8.32
C LYS A 66 -4.47 13.46 -8.26
N ASP A 67 -5.29 13.04 -9.21
CA ASP A 67 -5.62 11.63 -9.38
C ASP A 67 -4.34 10.83 -9.68
N THR A 68 -4.25 9.62 -9.13
CA THR A 68 -3.06 8.79 -9.24
C THR A 68 -3.36 7.49 -9.97
N LEU A 69 -2.33 7.01 -10.66
CA LEU A 69 -2.32 5.68 -11.26
C LEU A 69 -1.26 4.83 -10.57
N SER A 70 -1.61 3.60 -10.25
CA SER A 70 -0.69 2.58 -9.76
C SER A 70 -0.73 1.38 -10.69
N PHE A 71 0.45 0.84 -10.97
CA PHE A 71 0.64 -0.35 -11.79
C PHE A 71 1.34 -1.43 -10.98
N LYS A 72 0.80 -2.64 -11.00
CA LYS A 72 1.37 -3.81 -10.33
C LYS A 72 1.59 -4.92 -11.35
N LEU A 73 2.75 -5.54 -11.28
CA LEU A 73 3.10 -6.73 -12.05
C LEU A 73 3.59 -7.78 -11.07
N GLY A 74 3.01 -8.98 -11.14
CA GLY A 74 3.37 -10.12 -10.31
C GLY A 74 3.61 -11.36 -11.15
N ALA A 75 4.43 -12.25 -10.63
CA ALA A 75 4.63 -13.59 -11.14
C ALA A 75 4.64 -14.59 -9.99
N GLU A 76 3.94 -15.70 -10.17
CA GLU A 76 3.93 -16.85 -9.28
C GLU A 76 4.44 -18.07 -10.05
N PHE A 77 5.44 -18.74 -9.48
CA PHE A 77 6.08 -19.90 -10.06
C PHE A 77 6.08 -21.09 -9.09
N TYR A 78 5.44 -22.19 -9.47
CA TYR A 78 5.43 -23.45 -8.74
C TYR A 78 6.63 -24.30 -9.16
N LEU A 79 7.62 -24.45 -8.28
CA LEU A 79 8.76 -25.34 -8.52
C LEU A 79 8.33 -26.80 -8.42
N THR A 80 7.44 -27.09 -7.48
CA THR A 80 6.84 -28.40 -7.19
C THR A 80 5.42 -28.15 -6.66
N ASP A 81 4.60 -29.19 -6.56
CA ASP A 81 3.23 -29.11 -6.04
C ASP A 81 3.15 -28.57 -4.59
N PHE A 82 4.29 -28.52 -3.89
CA PHE A 82 4.39 -28.02 -2.52
C PHE A 82 5.16 -26.71 -2.37
N ILE A 83 5.82 -26.20 -3.42
CA ILE A 83 6.73 -25.04 -3.31
C ILE A 83 6.38 -24.01 -4.37
N ALA A 84 6.05 -22.80 -3.92
CA ALA A 84 5.76 -21.64 -4.74
C ALA A 84 6.77 -20.50 -4.49
N PHE A 85 7.22 -19.86 -5.55
CA PHE A 85 7.98 -18.62 -5.52
C PHE A 85 7.14 -17.49 -6.09
N ARG A 86 7.19 -16.32 -5.45
CA ARG A 86 6.46 -15.13 -5.88
C ARG A 86 7.45 -13.97 -6.04
N ALA A 87 7.28 -13.21 -7.10
CA ALA A 87 8.01 -11.97 -7.30
C ALA A 87 7.07 -10.91 -7.85
N GLY A 88 7.28 -9.66 -7.47
CA GLY A 88 6.43 -8.57 -7.91
C GLY A 88 7.13 -7.23 -7.98
N TYR A 89 6.58 -6.37 -8.82
CA TYR A 89 6.95 -4.97 -8.94
C TYR A 89 5.70 -4.12 -8.91
N THR A 90 5.76 -2.99 -8.21
CA THR A 90 4.68 -2.01 -8.18
C THR A 90 5.27 -0.61 -8.32
N ASN A 91 4.67 0.18 -9.21
CA ASN A 91 4.89 1.61 -9.31
C ASN A 91 3.61 2.33 -8.89
N GLN A 92 3.71 3.23 -7.92
CA GLN A 92 2.59 4.03 -7.42
C GLN A 92 2.96 5.51 -7.54
N GLN A 93 2.13 6.25 -8.28
CA GLN A 93 2.29 7.69 -8.40
C GLN A 93 1.82 8.42 -7.13
N SER A 94 2.49 9.51 -6.81
CA SER A 94 2.11 10.41 -5.73
C SER A 94 0.88 11.24 -6.07
N SER A 95 -0.01 11.43 -5.08
CA SER A 95 -1.21 12.27 -5.17
C SER A 95 -0.92 13.75 -4.93
N LEU A 96 0.23 14.09 -4.34
CA LEU A 96 0.59 15.49 -4.07
C LEU A 96 1.15 16.17 -5.29
N SER A 97 0.83 17.46 -5.44
CA SER A 97 1.53 18.37 -6.35
C SER A 97 2.84 18.88 -5.71
N GLY A 98 3.81 19.34 -6.50
CA GLY A 98 5.13 19.76 -5.98
C GLY A 98 5.04 20.87 -4.93
N ASP A 99 4.05 21.75 -5.08
CA ASP A 99 3.81 22.92 -4.21
C ASP A 99 3.19 22.54 -2.85
N GLU A 100 2.64 21.33 -2.72
CA GLU A 100 2.00 20.82 -1.49
C GLU A 100 2.86 19.82 -0.74
N LEU A 101 3.98 19.39 -1.33
CA LEU A 101 4.92 18.50 -0.69
C LEU A 101 5.56 19.23 0.49
N GLY A 102 5.22 18.84 1.70
CA GLY A 102 5.67 19.49 2.93
C GLY A 102 6.05 18.46 3.99
N PRO A 103 6.72 18.87 5.07
CA PRO A 103 7.15 17.94 6.12
C PRO A 103 5.98 17.20 6.79
N LEU A 104 4.77 17.79 6.76
CA LEU A 104 3.55 17.18 7.31
C LEU A 104 2.85 16.24 6.32
N LEU A 105 2.96 16.52 5.01
CA LEU A 105 2.32 15.79 3.93
C LEU A 105 3.40 15.31 2.96
N LEU A 106 3.92 14.13 3.28
CA LEU A 106 4.98 13.48 2.51
C LEU A 106 4.38 12.31 1.75
N ASP A 107 4.10 12.55 0.48
CA ASP A 107 3.76 11.51 -0.47
C ASP A 107 4.68 11.66 -1.70
N LEU A 108 5.37 10.56 -2.00
CA LEU A 108 6.39 10.47 -3.05
C LEU A 108 6.00 9.35 -4.00
N ASP A 109 6.49 9.42 -5.24
CA ASP A 109 6.37 8.32 -6.17
C ASP A 109 7.12 7.11 -5.61
N ARG A 110 6.40 6.00 -5.40
CA ARG A 110 6.95 4.80 -4.77
C ARG A 110 7.11 3.68 -5.78
N ASN A 111 8.30 3.12 -5.80
CA ASN A 111 8.59 1.87 -6.47
C ASN A 111 8.80 0.79 -5.41
N THR A 112 8.21 -0.36 -5.65
CA THR A 112 8.19 -1.46 -4.69
C THR A 112 8.56 -2.75 -5.39
N VAL A 113 9.54 -3.46 -4.86
CA VAL A 113 9.92 -4.80 -5.31
C VAL A 113 9.58 -5.77 -4.19
N SER A 114 8.88 -6.85 -4.52
CA SER A 114 8.49 -7.90 -3.58
C SER A 114 8.99 -9.27 -4.01
N PHE A 115 9.31 -10.09 -3.01
CA PHE A 115 9.68 -11.48 -3.14
C PHE A 115 8.92 -12.29 -2.09
N GLY A 116 8.52 -13.50 -2.45
CA GLY A 116 7.82 -14.40 -1.56
C GLY A 116 8.18 -15.86 -1.82
N PHE A 117 8.08 -16.66 -0.77
CA PHE A 117 8.28 -18.10 -0.80
C PHE A 117 7.16 -18.76 -0.03
N GLY A 118 6.47 -19.71 -0.66
CA GLY A 118 5.41 -20.49 -0.06
C GLY A 118 5.78 -21.98 -0.06
N TYR A 119 5.56 -22.64 1.07
CA TYR A 119 5.56 -24.09 1.19
C TYR A 119 4.21 -24.54 1.72
N GLU A 120 3.55 -25.45 1.02
CA GLU A 120 2.30 -26.07 1.46
C GLU A 120 2.42 -27.57 1.24
N GLY A 121 2.41 -28.37 2.30
CA GLY A 121 2.68 -29.79 2.18
C GLY A 121 2.20 -30.62 3.36
N PRO A 122 2.25 -31.95 3.25
CA PRO A 122 1.87 -32.84 4.33
C PRO A 122 2.80 -32.66 5.53
N MET A 123 2.20 -32.49 6.72
CA MET A 123 2.94 -32.63 7.97
C MET A 123 3.01 -34.12 8.32
N PHE A 124 4.23 -34.65 8.39
CA PHE A 124 4.50 -36.01 8.86
C PHE A 124 4.62 -36.02 10.39
N ASP A 125 4.06 -37.04 11.04
CA ASP A 125 4.18 -37.21 12.48
C ASP A 125 5.65 -37.47 12.86
N ILE A 126 6.13 -36.82 13.92
CA ILE A 126 7.52 -36.95 14.43
C ILE A 126 7.77 -38.38 14.93
N PHE A 127 6.71 -39.12 15.28
CA PHE A 127 6.79 -40.49 15.79
C PHE A 127 6.42 -41.57 14.76
N ASP A 128 5.74 -41.23 13.66
CA ASP A 128 5.31 -42.18 12.63
C ASP A 128 5.23 -41.49 11.24
N THR A 129 6.31 -41.58 10.46
CA THR A 129 6.45 -40.93 9.16
C THR A 129 5.41 -41.38 8.12
N ASP A 130 4.73 -42.52 8.36
CA ASP A 130 3.69 -43.07 7.46
C ASP A 130 2.28 -42.54 7.78
N ARG A 131 2.09 -41.79 8.87
CA ARG A 131 0.81 -41.14 9.21
C ARG A 131 0.83 -39.66 8.87
N ARG A 132 0.03 -39.28 7.87
CA ARG A 132 -0.27 -37.87 7.56
C ARG A 132 -1.11 -37.28 8.69
N SER A 133 -0.54 -36.34 9.45
CA SER A 133 -1.22 -35.72 10.60
C SER A 133 -1.98 -34.44 10.24
N GLY A 134 -1.75 -33.88 9.05
CA GLY A 134 -2.38 -32.66 8.57
C GLY A 134 -1.64 -32.05 7.38
N GLU A 135 -2.01 -30.83 7.02
CA GLU A 135 -1.28 -30.00 6.07
C GLU A 135 -0.65 -28.80 6.81
N PHE A 136 0.61 -28.53 6.49
CA PHE A 136 1.38 -27.40 6.99
C PHE A 136 1.60 -26.41 5.85
N SER A 137 1.32 -25.14 6.12
CA SER A 137 1.66 -24.05 5.22
C SER A 137 2.61 -23.05 5.88
N LEU A 138 3.59 -22.58 5.11
CA LEU A 138 4.55 -21.57 5.48
C LEU A 138 4.68 -20.59 4.33
N ASP A 139 4.43 -19.31 4.59
CA ASP A 139 4.66 -18.24 3.63
C ASP A 139 5.66 -17.24 4.20
N LEU A 140 6.68 -16.92 3.43
CA LEU A 140 7.65 -15.87 3.70
C LEU A 140 7.47 -14.78 2.67
N PHE A 141 7.53 -13.52 3.13
CA PHE A 141 7.40 -12.35 2.28
C PHE A 141 8.49 -11.33 2.63
N PHE A 142 9.04 -10.71 1.60
CA PHE A 142 9.96 -9.59 1.72
C PHE A 142 9.61 -8.53 0.68
N GLN A 143 9.68 -7.27 1.06
CA GLN A 143 9.42 -6.14 0.19
C GLN A 143 10.38 -5.00 0.48
N TYR A 144 10.87 -4.36 -0.58
CA TYR A 144 11.67 -3.15 -0.52
C TYR A 144 10.97 -2.05 -1.29
N VAL A 145 10.72 -0.94 -0.62
CA VAL A 145 10.04 0.24 -1.13
C VAL A 145 11.04 1.38 -1.17
N PHE A 146 11.13 2.06 -2.32
CA PHE A 146 12.00 3.20 -2.50
C PHE A 146 11.30 4.28 -3.32
N SER A 147 11.64 5.52 -3.04
CA SER A 147 11.10 6.68 -3.76
C SER A 147 12.23 7.48 -4.39
N ASP A 148 11.95 8.09 -5.53
CA ASP A 148 12.87 9.03 -6.16
C ASP A 148 12.93 10.34 -5.38
N ASN A 149 14.02 11.08 -5.55
CA ASN A 149 14.19 12.35 -4.86
C ASN A 149 13.22 13.39 -5.41
N ARG A 150 12.38 13.96 -4.55
CA ARG A 150 11.42 14.99 -4.93
C ARG A 150 11.68 16.26 -4.13
N THR A 151 11.92 17.35 -4.85
CA THR A 151 12.10 18.67 -4.24
C THR A 151 10.76 19.36 -4.10
N SER A 152 10.47 19.81 -2.89
CA SER A 152 9.33 20.66 -2.59
C SER A 152 9.54 22.06 -3.17
N SER A 153 8.49 22.61 -3.79
CA SER A 153 8.40 24.01 -4.18
C SER A 153 7.65 24.87 -3.14
N LEU A 154 7.42 24.32 -1.94
CA LEU A 154 6.80 25.04 -0.83
C LEU A 154 7.61 26.31 -0.49
N PHE A 155 6.89 27.41 -0.36
CA PHE A 155 7.44 28.77 -0.38
C PHE A 155 8.63 28.98 0.57
N GLY A 156 9.80 29.30 0.00
CA GLY A 156 10.96 29.85 0.72
C GLY A 156 11.98 28.84 1.26
N ILE A 157 11.71 27.54 1.25
CA ILE A 157 12.67 26.52 1.70
C ILE A 157 12.69 25.34 0.71
N PRO A 158 13.62 25.31 -0.25
CA PRO A 158 13.77 24.15 -1.12
C PRO A 158 14.30 22.97 -0.28
N VAL A 159 13.40 22.04 0.05
CA VAL A 159 13.73 20.79 0.76
C VAL A 159 13.48 19.63 -0.19
N SER A 160 14.47 18.74 -0.31
CA SER A 160 14.35 17.50 -1.07
C SER A 160 14.05 16.33 -0.13
N TYR A 161 13.03 15.55 -0.47
CA TYR A 161 12.61 14.38 0.29
C TYR A 161 12.90 13.11 -0.51
N ARG A 162 13.47 12.12 0.18
CA ARG A 162 13.71 10.77 -0.31
C ARG A 162 13.46 9.80 0.84
N GLY A 163 12.82 8.68 0.55
CA GLY A 163 12.58 7.63 1.53
C GLY A 163 12.71 6.26 0.92
N ASP A 164 13.25 5.35 1.72
CA ASP A 164 13.25 3.91 1.47
C ASP A 164 12.94 3.17 2.77
N HIS A 165 12.30 2.01 2.64
CA HIS A 165 12.07 1.10 3.76
C HIS A 165 11.94 -0.32 3.24
N TRP A 166 12.13 -1.28 4.14
CA TRP A 166 11.90 -2.68 3.87
C TRP A 166 10.86 -3.23 4.85
N MET A 167 10.14 -4.24 4.39
CA MET A 167 9.18 -4.99 5.19
C MET A 167 9.42 -6.48 4.95
N ALA A 168 9.30 -7.27 6.02
CA ALA A 168 9.37 -8.72 5.94
C ALA A 168 8.24 -9.32 6.79
N GLY A 169 7.72 -10.47 6.37
CA GLY A 169 6.63 -11.14 7.03
C GLY A 169 6.75 -12.66 6.93
N ILE A 170 6.16 -13.33 7.91
CA ILE A 170 6.03 -14.79 7.95
C ILE A 170 4.59 -15.13 8.29
N GLY A 171 4.01 -16.05 7.52
CA GLY A 171 2.72 -16.68 7.75
C GLY A 171 2.92 -18.16 8.00
N VAL A 172 2.20 -18.71 8.99
CA VAL A 172 2.22 -20.14 9.30
C VAL A 172 0.78 -20.60 9.45
N GLY A 173 0.43 -21.70 8.79
CA GLY A 173 -0.89 -22.31 8.83
C GLY A 173 -0.83 -23.81 9.10
N PHE A 174 -1.87 -24.30 9.77
CA PHE A 174 -2.09 -25.72 10.03
C PHE A 174 -3.53 -26.06 9.64
N ASN A 175 -3.70 -27.11 8.86
CA ASN A 175 -5.01 -27.65 8.50
C ASN A 175 -5.13 -29.08 9.05
N PHE A 176 -6.16 -29.34 9.85
CA PHE A 176 -6.40 -30.59 10.59
C PHE A 176 -7.61 -31.34 10.04
#